data_AF-A0AAF0CMM4-F1
#
_entry.id   AF-A0AAF0CMM4-F1
#
_cell.length_a   1.000
_cell.length_b   1.000
_cell.length_c   1.000
_cell.angle_alpha   90.00
_cell.angle_beta   90.00
_cell.angle_gamma   90.00
#
_symmetry.space_group_name_H-M   'P 1'
#
loop_
_entity.id
_entity.type
_entity.pdbx_description
1 polymer ?
#
loop_
_entity_poly.entity_id
_entity_poly.type
_entity_poly.pdbx_seq_one_letter_code
_entity_poly.pdbx_strand_id
1 'polypeptide(L)'
;MNFPSSFPPAKTVLVVIFSVLLGASLRADDTTASATAANDEFMPDVQLAPFVVNGEPLAISIHARTKRDRRYAEDFAEEVIAVAHETLNGSTGRGLVIIGRQDEPHPIFVFRQFLAMAEANELDPAVAKSATELTRIMQDWRKKMNMDDEEKNEEDALELNMDNVITALPLPLEGVASKLYQIAWKENFEVDRIDQKLRVLTAADLADDQFSNFHWVYYLPPRNAFNQALKEILPAAMKKEKMGIFKRAALRSAIFVFKPAIKKAVEGMRKGMLFMTVMHARTDYSDEDIMALTGAYVEVLMPDFKFNGGTEHQRAVEAIEAQKIKNEEYARNPFITPDRLTTFDAATYSAFEGEYVLDSKKATHWFKRDGDTYTWTYQEDEPRTFHPAGERLLVKDDGKMTIEFQVDETGTVTGVEERWHRRRQMVAKLK
;
A
#
# COMPACT_ATOMS: atom_id res chain seq x y z
N MET A 1 17.51 56.26 -43.40
CA MET A 1 16.65 55.51 -44.34
C MET A 1 15.21 55.60 -43.87
N ASN A 2 14.31 55.77 -44.83
CA ASN A 2 12.95 56.29 -44.73
C ASN A 2 11.97 55.42 -43.93
N PHE A 3 11.26 56.08 -42.99
CA PHE A 3 9.80 56.20 -42.80
C PHE A 3 8.86 54.96 -42.83
N PRO A 4 7.67 55.04 -42.20
CA PRO A 4 7.23 54.13 -41.13
C PRO A 4 5.76 53.71 -41.39
N SER A 5 4.92 53.74 -40.34
CA SER A 5 3.44 53.67 -40.35
C SER A 5 2.89 52.24 -40.27
N SER A 6 1.80 51.95 -39.53
CA SER A 6 0.73 52.82 -39.05
C SER A 6 -0.04 52.17 -37.88
N PHE A 7 -0.48 53.07 -37.00
CA PHE A 7 -1.51 53.11 -35.95
C PHE A 7 -2.51 51.96 -35.65
N PRO A 8 -2.99 51.89 -34.38
CA PRO A 8 -4.17 51.12 -33.88
C PRO A 8 -5.45 52.03 -33.91
N PRO A 9 -6.51 51.89 -33.08
CA PRO A 9 -7.36 50.78 -32.56
C PRO A 9 -8.89 51.01 -32.84
N ALA A 10 -9.78 50.06 -32.51
CA ALA A 10 -11.23 50.31 -32.26
C ALA A 10 -11.82 49.12 -31.47
N LYS A 11 -12.25 49.22 -30.21
CA LYS A 11 -13.53 49.72 -29.65
C LYS A 11 -14.83 49.15 -30.28
N THR A 12 -15.49 48.31 -29.47
CA THR A 12 -16.95 48.24 -29.19
C THR A 12 -17.93 47.98 -30.33
N VAL A 13 -18.66 46.85 -30.30
CA VAL A 13 -20.11 46.75 -30.58
C VAL A 13 -20.74 45.58 -29.78
N LEU A 14 -21.93 45.86 -29.24
CA LEU A 14 -22.87 45.12 -28.40
C LEU A 14 -23.96 44.44 -29.30
N VAL A 15 -24.90 43.64 -28.72
CA VAL A 15 -26.28 43.31 -29.23
C VAL A 15 -26.34 42.09 -30.21
N VAL A 16 -27.22 41.07 -30.16
CA VAL A 16 -28.45 40.69 -29.41
C VAL A 16 -28.77 39.20 -29.70
N ILE A 17 -29.12 38.38 -28.68
CA ILE A 17 -30.42 37.71 -28.39
C ILE A 17 -31.28 37.28 -29.60
N PHE A 18 -31.63 35.99 -29.73
CA PHE A 18 -33.03 35.54 -29.90
C PHE A 18 -33.23 34.04 -29.63
N SER A 19 -34.38 33.77 -29.01
CA SER A 19 -34.89 32.56 -28.38
C SER A 19 -35.71 31.64 -29.30
N VAL A 20 -35.87 30.36 -28.94
CA VAL A 20 -37.09 29.51 -29.06
C VAL A 20 -36.91 28.36 -28.03
N LEU A 21 -37.51 28.30 -26.84
CA LEU A 21 -38.89 28.09 -26.36
C LEU A 21 -39.64 26.82 -26.83
N LEU A 22 -39.97 26.00 -25.82
CA LEU A 22 -41.26 25.37 -25.51
C LEU A 22 -41.43 23.84 -25.71
N GLY A 23 -41.89 23.18 -24.65
CA GLY A 23 -42.56 21.88 -24.73
C GLY A 23 -42.61 21.11 -23.40
N ALA A 24 -43.44 21.53 -22.45
CA ALA A 24 -43.90 20.69 -21.34
C ALA A 24 -45.28 20.11 -21.67
N SER A 25 -45.51 18.83 -21.42
CA SER A 25 -46.74 18.32 -20.76
C SER A 25 -46.84 16.79 -20.68
N LEU A 26 -47.16 16.36 -19.45
CA LEU A 26 -48.15 15.36 -19.03
C LEU A 26 -47.77 13.86 -18.89
N ARG A 27 -48.18 13.40 -17.70
CA ARG A 27 -48.19 12.06 -17.09
C ARG A 27 -49.02 11.05 -17.88
N ALA A 28 -48.67 9.78 -17.72
CA ALA A 28 -49.60 8.65 -17.79
C ALA A 28 -49.33 7.69 -16.62
N ASP A 29 -50.43 7.07 -16.18
CA ASP A 29 -50.70 6.46 -14.88
C ASP A 29 -50.01 5.14 -14.55
N ASP A 30 -50.11 4.85 -13.24
CA ASP A 30 -49.98 3.58 -12.54
C ASP A 30 -50.23 2.31 -13.38
N THR A 31 -49.27 1.40 -13.30
CA THR A 31 -49.60 -0.01 -13.07
C THR A 31 -48.60 -0.55 -12.07
N THR A 32 -49.04 -0.67 -10.82
CA THR A 32 -48.40 -1.47 -9.77
C THR A 32 -48.32 -2.92 -10.23
N ALA A 33 -47.26 -3.24 -10.96
CA ALA A 33 -46.79 -4.61 -11.10
C ALA A 33 -46.09 -4.96 -9.79
N SER A 34 -46.72 -5.88 -9.05
CA SER A 34 -46.11 -6.64 -7.96
C SER A 34 -44.68 -7.03 -8.34
N ALA A 35 -43.70 -6.39 -7.71
CA ALA A 35 -42.28 -6.74 -7.83
C ALA A 35 -42.04 -8.07 -7.10
N THR A 36 -42.43 -9.17 -7.74
CA THR A 36 -41.79 -10.46 -7.55
C THR A 36 -40.30 -10.30 -7.80
N ALA A 37 -39.48 -10.54 -6.76
CA ALA A 37 -38.04 -10.80 -6.76
C ALA A 37 -37.33 -10.50 -8.10
N ALA A 38 -36.94 -9.25 -8.31
CA ALA A 38 -36.06 -8.91 -9.42
C ALA A 38 -34.66 -9.47 -9.14
N ASN A 39 -34.20 -10.32 -10.07
CA ASN A 39 -32.95 -11.06 -10.02
C ASN A 39 -31.76 -10.29 -9.46
N ASP A 40 -31.09 -11.00 -8.56
CA ASP A 40 -30.31 -10.52 -7.43
C ASP A 40 -28.81 -10.82 -7.63
N GLU A 41 -28.32 -10.82 -8.86
CA GLU A 41 -27.03 -11.46 -9.12
C GLU A 41 -25.99 -10.43 -9.55
N PHE A 42 -25.00 -10.23 -8.67
CA PHE A 42 -23.68 -9.64 -8.98
C PHE A 42 -22.94 -10.43 -10.08
N MET A 43 -23.26 -11.71 -10.20
CA MET A 43 -22.57 -12.71 -11.02
C MET A 43 -22.61 -12.54 -12.55
N PRO A 44 -23.64 -11.96 -13.21
CA PRO A 44 -23.66 -11.78 -14.66
C PRO A 44 -22.55 -10.84 -15.17
N ASP A 45 -22.10 -9.89 -14.34
CA ASP A 45 -20.98 -9.00 -14.64
C ASP A 45 -19.62 -9.60 -14.28
N VAL A 46 -19.61 -10.74 -13.58
CA VAL A 46 -18.41 -11.53 -13.27
C VAL A 46 -18.16 -12.48 -14.44
N GLN A 47 -17.04 -12.29 -15.12
CA GLN A 47 -16.69 -13.11 -16.27
C GLN A 47 -15.28 -13.66 -16.12
N LEU A 48 -15.11 -14.94 -16.43
CA LEU A 48 -13.80 -15.58 -16.42
C LEU A 48 -12.89 -14.89 -17.45
N ALA A 49 -11.67 -14.54 -17.03
CA ALA A 49 -10.64 -14.04 -17.92
C ALA A 49 -9.88 -15.22 -18.54
N PRO A 50 -9.56 -15.16 -19.84
CA PRO A 50 -8.89 -16.24 -20.55
C PRO A 50 -7.37 -16.24 -20.30
N PHE A 51 -6.94 -16.18 -19.04
CA PHE A 51 -5.51 -16.18 -18.71
C PHE A 51 -4.91 -17.56 -18.91
N VAL A 52 -3.80 -17.61 -19.67
CA VAL A 52 -3.02 -18.83 -19.89
C VAL A 52 -1.55 -18.51 -19.59
N VAL A 53 -1.01 -19.11 -18.54
CA VAL A 53 0.39 -18.92 -18.14
C VAL A 53 1.10 -20.26 -18.31
N ASN A 54 2.20 -20.28 -19.08
CA ASN A 54 2.94 -21.51 -19.40
C ASN A 54 2.07 -22.67 -19.95
N GLY A 55 1.00 -22.33 -20.69
CA GLY A 55 0.06 -23.29 -21.25
C GLY A 55 -1.05 -23.76 -20.31
N GLU A 56 -1.06 -23.30 -19.06
CA GLU A 56 -2.08 -23.63 -18.06
C GLU A 56 -3.16 -22.53 -17.98
N PRO A 57 -4.44 -22.87 -18.13
CA PRO A 57 -5.52 -21.91 -17.93
C PRO A 57 -5.68 -21.58 -16.45
N LEU A 58 -5.78 -20.29 -16.11
CA LEU A 58 -5.97 -19.83 -14.74
C LEU A 58 -7.43 -19.45 -14.48
N ALA A 59 -7.90 -19.74 -13.27
CA ALA A 59 -9.28 -19.52 -12.86
C ALA A 59 -9.49 -18.11 -12.26
N ILE A 60 -9.15 -17.06 -13.01
CA ILE A 60 -9.32 -15.67 -12.55
C ILE A 60 -10.53 -15.05 -13.22
N SER A 61 -11.43 -14.50 -12.41
CA SER A 61 -12.61 -13.78 -12.86
C SER A 61 -12.42 -12.28 -12.73
N ILE A 62 -12.98 -11.53 -13.66
CA ILE A 62 -13.01 -10.06 -13.65
C ILE A 62 -14.47 -9.62 -13.55
N HIS A 63 -14.78 -8.80 -12.54
CA HIS A 63 -16.02 -8.04 -12.50
C HIS A 63 -15.75 -6.63 -13.02
N ALA A 64 -16.34 -6.28 -14.16
CA ALA A 64 -16.21 -4.97 -14.77
C ALA A 64 -17.48 -4.57 -15.51
N ARG A 65 -17.97 -3.36 -15.23
CA ARG A 65 -19.21 -2.85 -15.85
C ARG A 65 -19.03 -2.25 -17.24
N THR A 66 -17.79 -2.01 -17.67
CA THR A 66 -17.48 -1.54 -19.02
C THR A 66 -16.37 -2.36 -19.66
N LYS A 67 -16.37 -2.47 -20.99
CA LYS A 67 -15.32 -3.17 -21.75
C LYS A 67 -13.93 -2.55 -21.54
N ARG A 68 -13.86 -1.23 -21.34
CA ARG A 68 -12.60 -0.51 -21.13
C ARG A 68 -12.01 -0.85 -19.77
N ASP A 69 -12.84 -0.83 -18.73
CA ASP A 69 -12.41 -1.17 -17.37
C ASP A 69 -12.01 -2.62 -17.30
N ARG A 70 -12.78 -3.50 -17.98
CA ARG A 70 -12.44 -4.90 -18.11
C ARG A 70 -11.05 -5.12 -18.70
N ARG A 71 -10.78 -4.55 -19.89
CA ARG A 71 -9.47 -4.70 -20.54
C ARG A 71 -8.34 -4.24 -19.62
N TYR A 72 -8.52 -3.11 -18.95
CA TYR A 72 -7.52 -2.63 -18.01
C TYR A 72 -7.32 -3.58 -16.82
N ALA A 73 -8.39 -4.11 -16.23
CA ALA A 73 -8.30 -5.09 -15.14
C ALA A 73 -7.69 -6.42 -15.61
N GLU A 74 -7.96 -6.84 -16.85
CA GLU A 74 -7.35 -8.03 -17.47
C GLU A 74 -5.84 -7.83 -17.64
N ASP A 75 -5.42 -6.77 -18.33
CA ASP A 75 -4.00 -6.45 -18.53
C ASP A 75 -3.27 -6.33 -17.18
N PHE A 76 -3.89 -5.66 -16.21
CA PHE A 76 -3.34 -5.49 -14.86
C PHE A 76 -3.17 -6.81 -14.12
N ALA A 77 -4.20 -7.67 -14.14
CA ALA A 77 -4.18 -8.94 -13.43
C ALA A 77 -3.24 -9.93 -14.11
N GLU A 78 -3.22 -10.01 -15.44
CA GLU A 78 -2.35 -10.92 -16.19
C GLU A 78 -0.88 -10.72 -15.82
N GLU A 79 -0.41 -9.47 -15.78
CA GLU A 79 0.98 -9.14 -15.46
C GLU A 79 1.39 -9.56 -14.03
N VAL A 80 0.48 -9.47 -13.06
CA VAL A 80 0.74 -9.86 -11.66
C VAL A 80 0.63 -11.37 -11.48
N ILE A 81 -0.42 -11.96 -12.05
CA ILE A 81 -0.75 -13.38 -11.89
C ILE A 81 0.25 -14.27 -12.62
N ALA A 82 0.81 -13.83 -13.75
CA ALA A 82 1.90 -14.56 -14.41
C ALA A 82 3.13 -14.69 -13.50
N VAL A 83 3.56 -13.59 -12.88
CA VAL A 83 4.68 -13.59 -11.94
C VAL A 83 4.36 -14.44 -10.70
N ALA A 84 3.15 -14.31 -10.14
CA ALA A 84 2.73 -15.10 -8.99
C ALA A 84 2.66 -16.60 -9.31
N HIS A 85 2.11 -17.01 -10.46
CA HIS A 85 2.04 -18.42 -10.88
C HIS A 85 3.44 -19.04 -11.00
N GLU A 86 4.34 -18.36 -11.71
CA GLU A 86 5.72 -18.83 -11.89
C GLU A 86 6.47 -18.94 -10.57
N THR A 87 6.28 -17.98 -9.66
CA THR A 87 6.98 -17.96 -8.36
C THR A 87 6.30 -18.81 -7.29
N LEU A 88 5.05 -19.22 -7.45
CA LEU A 88 4.39 -20.16 -6.55
C LEU A 88 4.67 -21.62 -6.91
N ASN A 89 5.36 -21.89 -8.03
CA ASN A 89 5.51 -23.23 -8.61
C ASN A 89 4.15 -23.95 -8.75
N GLY A 90 3.09 -23.21 -9.10
CA GLY A 90 1.74 -23.78 -9.18
C GLY A 90 0.60 -22.76 -9.16
N SER A 91 -0.54 -23.16 -8.59
CA SER A 91 -1.80 -22.44 -8.74
C SER A 91 -1.92 -21.18 -7.87
N THR A 92 -2.22 -20.06 -8.51
CA THR A 92 -2.67 -18.79 -7.88
C THR A 92 -4.09 -18.88 -7.29
N GLY A 93 -4.75 -20.03 -7.42
CA GLY A 93 -6.12 -20.26 -6.98
C GLY A 93 -7.17 -19.56 -7.84
N ARG A 94 -8.44 -19.78 -7.50
CA ARG A 94 -9.56 -19.02 -8.04
C ARG A 94 -9.55 -17.60 -7.49
N GLY A 95 -9.38 -16.60 -8.34
CA GLY A 95 -9.34 -15.19 -7.95
C GLY A 95 -10.48 -14.37 -8.56
N LEU A 96 -10.84 -13.28 -7.90
CA LEU A 96 -11.77 -12.29 -8.43
C LEU A 96 -11.16 -10.88 -8.33
N VAL A 97 -11.00 -10.21 -9.46
CA VAL A 97 -10.66 -8.78 -9.50
C VAL A 97 -11.91 -7.98 -9.83
N ILE A 98 -12.24 -7.04 -8.95
CA ILE A 98 -13.38 -6.15 -9.09
C ILE A 98 -12.87 -4.76 -9.40
N ILE A 99 -13.11 -4.25 -10.60
CA ILE A 99 -12.76 -2.87 -10.92
C ILE A 99 -13.90 -1.91 -10.57
N GLY A 100 -13.61 -0.97 -9.67
CA GLY A 100 -14.52 0.11 -9.30
C GLY A 100 -14.73 1.12 -10.43
N ARG A 101 -15.85 1.84 -10.39
CA ARG A 101 -16.12 2.93 -11.34
C ARG A 101 -15.71 4.29 -10.80
N GLN A 102 -15.50 5.23 -11.72
CA GLN A 102 -15.04 6.58 -11.41
C GLN A 102 -16.03 7.40 -10.55
N ASP A 103 -17.31 7.09 -10.64
CA ASP A 103 -18.42 7.74 -9.96
C ASP A 103 -18.86 7.02 -8.68
N GLU A 104 -18.24 5.89 -8.34
CA GLU A 104 -18.58 5.12 -7.15
C GLU A 104 -17.66 5.46 -5.98
N PRO A 105 -18.21 5.54 -4.76
CA PRO A 105 -17.39 5.69 -3.57
C PRO A 105 -16.52 4.45 -3.36
N HIS A 106 -15.32 4.67 -2.83
CA HIS A 106 -14.43 3.58 -2.44
C HIS A 106 -15.08 2.72 -1.33
N PRO A 107 -14.98 1.38 -1.36
CA PRO A 107 -15.64 0.49 -0.39
C PRO A 107 -15.29 0.78 1.08
N ILE A 108 -14.10 1.35 1.31
CA ILE A 108 -13.65 1.78 2.64
C ILE A 108 -14.64 2.71 3.35
N PHE A 109 -15.43 3.52 2.62
CA PHE A 109 -16.41 4.41 3.24
C PHE A 109 -17.57 3.62 3.86
N VAL A 110 -17.98 2.54 3.20
CA VAL A 110 -19.01 1.62 3.73
C VAL A 110 -18.48 0.91 4.97
N PHE A 111 -17.20 0.52 4.96
CA PHE A 111 -16.58 -0.17 6.09
C PHE A 111 -16.51 0.74 7.31
N ARG A 112 -16.09 2.00 7.11
CA ARG A 112 -16.09 3.02 8.17
C ARG A 112 -17.48 3.30 8.71
N GLN A 113 -18.49 3.38 7.84
CA GLN A 113 -19.88 3.56 8.27
C GLN A 113 -20.34 2.39 9.14
N PHE A 114 -20.08 1.14 8.71
CA PHE A 114 -20.42 -0.05 9.49
C PHE A 114 -19.76 -0.04 10.88
N LEU A 115 -18.46 0.30 10.95
CA LEU A 115 -17.75 0.40 12.22
C LEU A 115 -18.34 1.49 13.14
N ALA A 116 -18.64 2.67 12.60
CA ALA A 116 -19.24 3.76 13.36
C ALA A 116 -20.64 3.39 13.88
N MET A 117 -21.45 2.71 13.08
CA MET A 117 -22.77 2.24 13.51
C MET A 117 -22.67 1.14 14.59
N ALA A 118 -21.68 0.25 14.48
CA ALA A 118 -21.43 -0.76 15.50
C ALA A 118 -21.04 -0.11 16.85
N GLU A 119 -20.14 0.88 16.81
CA GLU A 119 -19.72 1.64 17.99
C GLU A 119 -20.87 2.44 18.62
N ALA A 120 -21.75 3.00 17.79
CA ALA A 120 -22.94 3.72 18.22
C ALA A 120 -24.08 2.81 18.73
N ASN A 121 -23.90 1.48 18.73
CA ASN A 121 -24.93 0.48 19.04
C ASN A 121 -26.19 0.61 18.14
N GLU A 122 -26.00 1.00 16.89
CA GLU A 122 -27.08 1.15 15.90
C GLU A 122 -27.31 -0.11 15.05
N LEU A 123 -26.48 -1.14 15.25
CA LEU A 123 -26.59 -2.44 14.58
C LEU A 123 -27.13 -3.50 15.55
N ASP A 124 -27.72 -4.57 14.99
CA ASP A 124 -28.05 -5.76 15.76
C ASP A 124 -26.80 -6.30 16.51
N PRO A 125 -26.90 -6.70 17.80
CA PRO A 125 -25.75 -7.14 18.58
C PRO A 125 -24.98 -8.33 17.98
N ALA A 126 -25.64 -9.20 17.21
CA ALA A 126 -24.95 -10.30 16.52
C ALA A 126 -24.17 -9.81 15.30
N VAL A 127 -24.68 -8.80 14.59
CA VAL A 127 -23.99 -8.14 13.47
C VAL A 127 -22.82 -7.29 13.94
N ALA A 128 -23.00 -6.53 15.02
CA ALA A 128 -21.97 -5.66 15.59
C ALA A 128 -20.68 -6.42 15.97
N LYS A 129 -20.77 -7.72 16.29
CA LYS A 129 -19.59 -8.56 16.58
C LYS A 129 -18.61 -8.62 15.41
N SER A 130 -19.10 -8.58 14.17
CA SER A 130 -18.26 -8.59 12.97
C SER A 130 -17.42 -7.31 12.82
N ALA A 131 -17.72 -6.24 13.56
CA ALA A 131 -16.89 -5.03 13.59
C ALA A 131 -15.49 -5.30 14.12
N THR A 132 -15.31 -6.28 15.01
CA THR A 132 -13.98 -6.67 15.52
C THR A 132 -13.11 -7.22 14.39
N GLU A 133 -13.67 -8.12 13.57
CA GLU A 133 -12.99 -8.68 12.40
C GLU A 133 -12.68 -7.58 11.38
N LEU A 134 -13.65 -6.74 11.05
CA LEU A 134 -13.45 -5.64 10.09
C LEU A 134 -12.39 -4.65 10.57
N THR A 135 -12.35 -4.35 11.86
CA THR A 135 -11.34 -3.46 12.45
C THR A 135 -9.95 -4.04 12.26
N ARG A 136 -9.77 -5.34 12.54
CA ARG A 136 -8.50 -6.04 12.31
C ARG A 136 -8.10 -5.98 10.84
N ILE A 137 -9.02 -6.32 9.91
CA ILE A 137 -8.76 -6.25 8.47
C ILE A 137 -8.31 -4.84 8.05
N MET A 138 -8.99 -3.80 8.55
CA MET A 138 -8.66 -2.41 8.24
C MET A 138 -7.32 -1.97 8.82
N GLN A 139 -6.97 -2.40 10.04
CA GLN A 139 -5.67 -2.14 10.67
C GLN A 139 -4.55 -2.86 9.93
N ASP A 140 -4.73 -4.15 9.62
CA ASP A 140 -3.76 -4.94 8.87
C ASP A 140 -3.49 -4.31 7.50
N TRP A 141 -4.54 -3.86 6.82
CA TRP A 141 -4.41 -3.15 5.54
C TRP A 141 -3.65 -1.81 5.69
N ARG A 142 -3.94 -0.99 6.71
CA ARG A 142 -3.21 0.27 6.95
C ARG A 142 -1.74 0.05 7.28
N LYS A 143 -1.45 -0.93 8.13
CA LYS A 143 -0.09 -1.33 8.49
C LYS A 143 0.70 -1.76 7.25
N LYS A 144 0.11 -2.57 6.37
CA LYS A 144 0.74 -2.99 5.10
C LYS A 144 1.00 -1.83 4.15
N MET A 145 0.20 -0.77 4.22
CA MET A 145 0.42 0.48 3.47
C MET A 145 1.39 1.44 4.16
N ASN A 146 1.98 1.04 5.29
CA ASN A 146 2.85 1.86 6.13
C ASN A 146 2.20 3.21 6.51
N MET A 147 0.88 3.18 6.75
CA MET A 147 0.09 4.37 7.10
C MET A 147 0.06 4.66 8.60
N ASP A 148 0.58 3.74 9.43
CA ASP A 148 0.58 3.81 10.89
C ASP A 148 1.96 4.20 11.47
N ASP A 149 2.92 4.59 10.62
CA ASP A 149 4.24 5.11 11.08
C ASP A 149 4.08 6.50 11.71
N GLU A 150 3.78 6.52 13.01
CA GLU A 150 3.81 7.70 13.89
C GLU A 150 5.23 8.29 14.03
N GLU A 151 6.28 7.60 13.56
CA GLU A 151 7.70 8.03 13.65
C GLU A 151 8.11 9.07 12.59
N LYS A 152 7.22 9.50 11.67
CA LYS A 152 7.52 10.67 10.84
C LYS A 152 7.31 11.94 11.66
N ASN A 153 8.41 12.51 12.16
CA ASN A 153 8.52 13.84 12.76
C ASN A 153 7.38 14.76 12.31
N GLU A 154 6.56 15.19 13.28
CA GLU A 154 5.40 16.07 13.10
C GLU A 154 5.71 17.38 12.35
N GLU A 155 7.00 17.70 12.15
CA GLU A 155 7.46 18.92 11.48
C GLU A 155 7.56 18.83 9.94
N ASP A 156 7.66 17.64 9.33
CA ASP A 156 7.93 17.52 7.87
C ASP A 156 6.93 16.66 7.08
N ALA A 157 6.01 15.96 7.76
CA ALA A 157 4.92 15.30 7.06
C ALA A 157 3.87 16.35 6.68
N LEU A 158 3.78 16.65 5.38
CA LEU A 158 2.52 17.15 4.83
C LEU A 158 1.42 16.22 5.38
N GLU A 159 0.58 16.70 6.31
CA GLU A 159 -0.71 16.07 6.65
C GLU A 159 -1.58 16.13 5.38
N LEU A 160 -1.19 15.37 4.36
CA LEU A 160 -2.02 15.06 3.22
C LEU A 160 -3.20 14.33 3.83
N ASN A 161 -4.39 14.84 3.60
CA ASN A 161 -5.61 14.19 4.04
C ASN A 161 -5.60 12.75 3.50
N MET A 162 -5.21 11.80 4.36
CA MET A 162 -4.98 10.41 3.99
C MET A 162 -6.23 9.82 3.35
N ASP A 163 -7.40 10.32 3.72
CA ASP A 163 -8.70 9.97 3.14
C ASP A 163 -8.81 10.24 1.63
N ASN A 164 -8.06 11.20 1.09
CA ASN A 164 -8.06 11.46 -0.35
C ASN A 164 -7.12 10.54 -1.11
N VAL A 165 -6.03 10.08 -0.48
CA VAL A 165 -5.11 9.09 -1.09
C VAL A 165 -5.73 7.70 -1.03
N ILE A 166 -6.43 7.40 0.07
CA ILE A 166 -7.01 6.09 0.38
C ILE A 166 -7.94 5.58 -0.74
N THR A 167 -8.64 6.47 -1.43
CA THR A 167 -9.58 6.13 -2.50
C THR A 167 -8.91 5.69 -3.80
N ALA A 168 -7.62 5.98 -3.94
CA ALA A 168 -6.79 5.52 -5.05
C ALA A 168 -6.07 4.20 -4.76
N LEU A 169 -6.12 3.72 -3.51
CA LEU A 169 -5.45 2.51 -3.07
C LEU A 169 -6.37 1.29 -3.21
N PRO A 170 -5.88 0.17 -3.73
CA PRO A 170 -6.62 -1.08 -3.77
C PRO A 170 -6.95 -1.65 -2.40
N LEU A 171 -7.92 -2.57 -2.38
CA LEU A 171 -8.41 -3.16 -1.14
C LEU A 171 -8.64 -4.67 -1.33
N PRO A 172 -7.93 -5.55 -0.60
CA PRO A 172 -8.34 -6.94 -0.46
C PRO A 172 -9.72 -7.00 0.20
N LEU A 173 -10.62 -7.83 -0.35
CA LEU A 173 -11.96 -8.01 0.17
C LEU A 173 -12.05 -9.39 0.82
N GLU A 174 -11.77 -9.44 2.11
CA GLU A 174 -11.75 -10.67 2.90
C GLU A 174 -12.83 -10.64 3.99
N GLY A 175 -13.35 -11.82 4.35
CA GLY A 175 -14.30 -11.97 5.46
C GLY A 175 -15.50 -11.03 5.35
N VAL A 176 -15.87 -10.35 6.43
CA VAL A 176 -17.00 -9.40 6.43
C VAL A 176 -16.88 -8.27 5.38
N ALA A 177 -15.67 -7.90 4.96
CA ALA A 177 -15.46 -6.82 4.00
C ALA A 177 -16.01 -7.16 2.59
N SER A 178 -15.91 -8.43 2.17
CA SER A 178 -16.47 -8.90 0.90
C SER A 178 -17.99 -8.74 0.85
N LYS A 179 -18.67 -9.07 1.94
CA LYS A 179 -20.13 -8.99 2.04
C LYS A 179 -20.61 -7.55 2.13
N LEU A 180 -19.92 -6.70 2.90
CA LEU A 180 -20.23 -5.27 2.94
C LEU A 180 -20.08 -4.61 1.57
N TYR A 181 -19.09 -5.04 0.77
CA TYR A 181 -18.98 -4.60 -0.62
C TYR A 181 -20.19 -5.04 -1.47
N GLN A 182 -20.62 -6.30 -1.37
CA GLN A 182 -21.80 -6.80 -2.11
C GLN A 182 -23.07 -6.05 -1.73
N ILE A 183 -23.26 -5.75 -0.44
CA ILE A 183 -24.39 -4.95 0.04
C ILE A 183 -24.32 -3.55 -0.59
N ALA A 184 -23.16 -2.89 -0.53
CA ALA A 184 -22.99 -1.57 -1.13
C ALA A 184 -23.28 -1.58 -2.63
N TRP A 185 -22.78 -2.59 -3.35
CA TRP A 185 -23.03 -2.78 -4.77
C TRP A 185 -24.53 -2.97 -5.06
N LYS A 186 -25.24 -3.81 -4.30
CA LYS A 186 -26.68 -4.06 -4.45
C LYS A 186 -27.51 -2.80 -4.22
N GLU A 187 -27.07 -1.97 -3.27
CA GLU A 187 -27.67 -0.67 -2.99
C GLU A 187 -27.16 0.45 -3.92
N ASN A 188 -26.43 0.13 -5.00
CA ASN A 188 -25.86 1.06 -5.97
C ASN A 188 -24.93 2.13 -5.36
N PHE A 189 -24.33 1.83 -4.22
CA PHE A 189 -23.53 2.75 -3.43
C PHE A 189 -24.26 4.03 -2.97
N GLU A 190 -25.60 4.00 -2.93
CA GLU A 190 -26.41 5.10 -2.42
C GLU A 190 -26.37 5.14 -0.89
N VAL A 191 -25.82 6.22 -0.32
CA VAL A 191 -25.51 6.34 1.12
C VAL A 191 -26.74 6.06 1.99
N ASP A 192 -27.89 6.64 1.67
CA ASP A 192 -29.11 6.49 2.47
C ASP A 192 -29.67 5.06 2.41
N ARG A 193 -29.51 4.37 1.27
CA ARG A 193 -29.96 2.98 1.11
C ARG A 193 -29.04 2.02 1.84
N ILE A 194 -27.74 2.26 1.76
CA ILE A 194 -26.74 1.50 2.53
C ILE A 194 -27.02 1.65 4.02
N ASP A 195 -27.20 2.88 4.52
CA ASP A 195 -27.50 3.12 5.94
C ASP A 195 -28.72 2.31 6.40
N GLN A 196 -29.84 2.43 5.66
CA GLN A 196 -31.05 1.67 5.94
C GLN A 196 -30.82 0.16 5.92
N LYS A 197 -30.06 -0.34 4.93
CA LYS A 197 -29.78 -1.77 4.80
C LYS A 197 -28.88 -2.30 5.92
N LEU A 198 -27.89 -1.52 6.36
CA LEU A 198 -27.02 -1.88 7.47
C LEU A 198 -27.78 -1.95 8.81
N ARG A 199 -28.74 -1.04 9.06
CA ARG A 199 -29.56 -1.05 10.29
C ARG A 199 -30.41 -2.30 10.47
N VAL A 200 -30.86 -2.89 9.36
CA VAL A 200 -31.75 -4.07 9.38
C VAL A 200 -31.02 -5.36 9.03
N LEU A 201 -29.70 -5.32 8.98
CA LEU A 201 -28.87 -6.46 8.65
C LEU A 201 -28.97 -7.54 9.74
N THR A 202 -29.01 -8.80 9.33
CA THR A 202 -28.92 -9.94 10.25
C THR A 202 -27.56 -10.63 10.13
N ALA A 203 -27.20 -11.43 11.13
CA ALA A 203 -25.99 -12.26 11.05
C ALA A 203 -26.03 -13.27 9.89
N ALA A 204 -27.22 -13.73 9.50
CA ALA A 204 -27.40 -14.61 8.34
C ALA A 204 -27.10 -13.87 7.02
N ASP A 205 -27.51 -12.60 6.90
CA ASP A 205 -27.16 -11.78 5.74
C ASP A 205 -25.63 -11.65 5.60
N LEU A 206 -24.91 -11.52 6.72
CA LEU A 206 -23.44 -11.44 6.71
C LEU A 206 -22.75 -12.75 6.31
N ALA A 207 -23.34 -13.89 6.67
CA ALA A 207 -22.77 -15.21 6.36
C ALA A 207 -22.98 -15.64 4.89
N ASP A 208 -24.00 -15.11 4.23
CA ASP A 208 -24.32 -15.41 2.82
C ASP A 208 -23.40 -14.67 1.84
N ASP A 209 -22.11 -14.98 1.84
CA ASP A 209 -21.12 -14.34 0.97
C ASP A 209 -20.97 -15.07 -0.37
N GLN A 210 -21.39 -14.45 -1.48
CA GLN A 210 -21.23 -15.02 -2.83
C GLN A 210 -19.75 -15.14 -3.24
N PHE A 211 -18.88 -14.34 -2.63
CA PHE A 211 -17.45 -14.30 -2.94
C PHE A 211 -16.65 -15.39 -2.22
N SER A 212 -17.27 -16.12 -1.28
CA SER A 212 -16.66 -17.27 -0.57
C SER A 212 -16.17 -18.38 -1.51
N ASN A 213 -16.62 -18.40 -2.77
CA ASN A 213 -16.14 -19.31 -3.80
C ASN A 213 -14.76 -18.95 -4.36
N PHE A 214 -14.24 -17.76 -4.09
CA PHE A 214 -12.91 -17.35 -4.52
C PHE A 214 -11.91 -17.55 -3.36
N HIS A 215 -10.67 -17.89 -3.70
CA HIS A 215 -9.61 -17.97 -2.69
C HIS A 215 -9.13 -16.58 -2.28
N TRP A 216 -9.29 -15.59 -3.16
CA TRP A 216 -9.01 -14.19 -2.89
C TRP A 216 -9.89 -13.30 -3.76
N VAL A 217 -10.24 -12.13 -3.21
CA VAL A 217 -11.00 -11.09 -3.91
C VAL A 217 -10.29 -9.75 -3.74
N TYR A 218 -10.17 -9.02 -4.84
CA TYR A 218 -9.37 -7.81 -4.90
C TYR A 218 -10.16 -6.67 -5.54
N TYR A 219 -10.40 -5.61 -4.77
CA TYR A 219 -10.96 -4.38 -5.31
C TYR A 219 -9.86 -3.49 -5.90
N LEU A 220 -9.96 -3.23 -7.20
CA LEU A 220 -9.09 -2.36 -7.95
C LEU A 220 -9.82 -1.04 -8.24
N PRO A 221 -9.36 0.11 -7.68
CA PRO A 221 -9.90 1.41 -8.03
C PRO A 221 -9.83 1.67 -9.54
N PRO A 222 -10.66 2.56 -10.11
CA PRO A 222 -10.57 2.89 -11.52
C PRO A 222 -9.19 3.47 -11.83
N ARG A 223 -8.68 3.24 -13.06
CA ARG A 223 -7.34 3.71 -13.50
C ARG A 223 -7.08 5.20 -13.24
N ASN A 224 -8.12 6.02 -13.20
CA ASN A 224 -8.03 7.46 -12.99
C ASN A 224 -8.17 7.91 -11.54
N ALA A 225 -8.45 7.02 -10.58
CA ALA A 225 -8.65 7.35 -9.17
C ALA A 225 -7.47 8.17 -8.61
N PHE A 226 -6.24 7.76 -8.92
CA PHE A 226 -5.05 8.49 -8.50
C PHE A 226 -4.97 9.92 -9.07
N ASN A 227 -5.40 10.13 -10.33
CA ASN A 227 -5.43 11.48 -10.89
C ASN A 227 -6.50 12.36 -10.21
N GLN A 228 -7.58 11.78 -9.69
CA GLN A 228 -8.58 12.50 -8.90
C GLN A 228 -8.02 12.84 -7.53
N ALA A 229 -7.44 11.87 -6.82
CA ALA A 229 -6.75 12.08 -5.54
C ALA A 229 -5.71 13.20 -5.64
N LEU A 230 -4.81 13.17 -6.64
CA LEU A 230 -3.82 14.23 -6.84
C LEU A 230 -4.46 15.62 -7.10
N LYS A 231 -5.57 15.68 -7.85
CA LYS A 231 -6.26 16.93 -8.14
C LYS A 231 -6.88 17.56 -6.89
N GLU A 232 -7.26 16.76 -5.91
CA GLU A 232 -7.86 17.22 -4.65
C GLU A 232 -6.79 17.58 -3.62
N ILE A 233 -5.77 16.74 -3.50
CA ILE A 233 -4.69 16.88 -2.51
C ILE A 233 -3.79 18.07 -2.85
N LEU A 234 -3.39 18.21 -4.12
CA LEU A 234 -2.37 19.19 -4.51
C LEU A 234 -2.81 20.64 -4.21
N PRO A 235 -4.05 21.08 -4.57
CA PRO A 235 -4.53 22.40 -4.19
C PRO A 235 -4.65 22.62 -2.68
N ALA A 236 -5.09 21.61 -1.93
CA ALA A 236 -5.21 21.68 -0.47
C ALA A 236 -3.83 21.88 0.18
N ALA A 237 -2.84 21.08 -0.21
CA ALA A 237 -1.45 21.21 0.25
C ALA A 237 -0.86 22.59 -0.10
N MET A 238 -1.00 23.05 -1.36
CA MET A 238 -0.52 24.37 -1.78
C MET A 238 -1.16 25.55 -1.03
N LYS A 239 -2.41 25.37 -0.58
CA LYS A 239 -3.14 26.37 0.22
C LYS A 239 -2.65 26.37 1.67
N LYS A 240 -2.46 25.20 2.27
CA LYS A 240 -1.95 25.03 3.65
C LYS A 240 -0.56 25.67 3.80
N GLU A 241 0.32 25.39 2.85
CA GLU A 241 1.70 25.90 2.79
C GLU A 241 1.82 27.39 2.39
N LYS A 242 0.70 28.11 2.27
CA LYS A 242 0.63 29.52 1.85
C LYS A 242 1.51 29.82 0.62
N MET A 243 1.63 28.87 -0.31
CA MET A 243 2.56 28.99 -1.44
C MET A 243 2.17 30.16 -2.34
N GLY A 244 3.12 31.07 -2.61
CA GLY A 244 2.94 32.12 -3.61
C GLY A 244 2.78 31.57 -5.04
N ILE A 245 2.28 32.40 -5.96
CA ILE A 245 1.96 32.01 -7.34
C ILE A 245 3.13 31.33 -8.05
N PHE A 246 4.36 31.83 -7.87
CA PHE A 246 5.57 31.25 -8.45
C PHE A 246 5.90 29.85 -7.91
N LYS A 247 5.80 29.63 -6.59
CA LYS A 247 6.01 28.30 -5.98
C LYS A 247 4.95 27.31 -6.44
N ARG A 248 3.68 27.74 -6.55
CA ARG A 248 2.59 26.92 -7.10
C ARG A 248 2.82 26.54 -8.56
N ALA A 249 3.30 27.49 -9.38
CA ALA A 249 3.62 27.23 -10.78
C ALA A 249 4.79 26.23 -10.89
N ALA A 250 5.86 26.42 -10.13
CA ALA A 250 7.00 25.51 -10.09
C ALA A 250 6.59 24.09 -9.66
N LEU A 251 5.79 23.94 -8.61
CA LEU A 251 5.28 22.64 -8.16
C LEU A 251 4.41 21.95 -9.21
N ARG A 252 3.49 22.69 -9.86
CA ARG A 252 2.67 22.14 -10.96
C ARG A 252 3.52 21.70 -12.14
N SER A 253 4.55 22.47 -12.49
CA SER A 253 5.50 22.10 -13.55
C SER A 253 6.29 20.86 -13.18
N ALA A 254 6.81 20.77 -11.96
CA ALA A 254 7.50 19.58 -11.47
C ALA A 254 6.59 18.34 -11.52
N ILE A 255 5.36 18.43 -11.03
CA ILE A 255 4.39 17.33 -11.09
C ILE A 255 4.10 16.95 -12.54
N PHE A 256 3.96 17.90 -13.46
CA PHE A 256 3.75 17.58 -14.86
C PHE A 256 4.92 16.78 -15.46
N VAL A 257 6.16 17.16 -15.13
CA VAL A 257 7.38 16.45 -15.56
C VAL A 257 7.47 15.05 -14.94
N PHE A 258 7.20 14.91 -13.65
CA PHE A 258 7.31 13.63 -12.94
C PHE A 258 6.05 12.76 -12.99
N LYS A 259 4.94 13.26 -13.55
CA LYS A 259 3.66 12.54 -13.62
C LYS A 259 3.78 11.12 -14.18
N PRO A 260 4.55 10.85 -15.25
CA PRO A 260 4.73 9.48 -15.73
C PRO A 260 5.38 8.55 -14.70
N ALA A 261 6.44 9.02 -14.04
CA ALA A 261 7.14 8.27 -13.00
C ALA A 261 6.23 7.99 -11.80
N ILE A 262 5.49 9.01 -11.32
CA ILE A 262 4.52 8.86 -10.23
C ILE A 262 3.43 7.85 -10.61
N LYS A 263 2.89 7.92 -11.82
CA LYS A 263 1.90 6.94 -12.31
C LYS A 263 2.46 5.52 -12.34
N LYS A 264 3.70 5.35 -12.81
CA LYS A 264 4.37 4.04 -12.82
C LYS A 264 4.56 3.51 -11.40
N ALA A 265 5.04 4.35 -10.48
CA ALA A 265 5.20 3.99 -9.08
C ALA A 265 3.87 3.57 -8.42
N VAL A 266 2.79 4.35 -8.64
CA VAL A 266 1.46 4.00 -8.14
C VAL A 266 0.96 2.69 -8.72
N GLU A 267 1.12 2.47 -10.03
CA GLU A 267 0.73 1.20 -10.63
C GLU A 267 1.56 0.03 -10.10
N GLY A 268 2.86 0.23 -9.86
CA GLY A 268 3.74 -0.74 -9.22
C GLY A 268 3.26 -1.11 -7.81
N MET A 269 2.91 -0.11 -6.99
CA MET A 269 2.31 -0.36 -5.67
C MET A 269 0.99 -1.14 -5.76
N ARG A 270 0.10 -0.76 -6.70
CA ARG A 270 -1.18 -1.44 -6.89
C ARG A 270 -0.98 -2.89 -7.32
N LYS A 271 -0.05 -3.16 -8.22
CA LYS A 271 0.34 -4.52 -8.61
C LYS A 271 0.92 -5.31 -7.44
N GLY A 272 1.79 -4.66 -6.65
CA GLY A 272 2.33 -5.22 -5.42
C GLY A 272 1.26 -5.67 -4.43
N MET A 273 0.20 -4.88 -4.26
CA MET A 273 -0.91 -5.25 -3.38
C MET A 273 -1.71 -6.47 -3.90
N LEU A 274 -1.92 -6.59 -5.22
CA LEU A 274 -2.52 -7.80 -5.78
C LEU A 274 -1.60 -9.01 -5.57
N PHE A 275 -0.30 -8.86 -5.83
CA PHE A 275 0.69 -9.91 -5.60
C PHE A 275 0.66 -10.38 -4.14
N MET A 276 0.74 -9.45 -3.19
CA MET A 276 0.63 -9.70 -1.75
C MET A 276 -0.67 -10.45 -1.39
N THR A 277 -1.80 -10.03 -1.96
CA THR A 277 -3.11 -10.67 -1.74
C THR A 277 -3.10 -12.14 -2.19
N VAL A 278 -2.52 -12.42 -3.36
CA VAL A 278 -2.36 -13.78 -3.87
C VAL A 278 -1.43 -14.59 -2.96
N MET A 279 -0.31 -14.02 -2.53
CA MET A 279 0.67 -14.71 -1.67
C MET A 279 0.06 -15.08 -0.31
N HIS A 280 -0.68 -14.18 0.34
CA HIS A 280 -1.39 -14.51 1.59
C HIS A 280 -2.41 -15.64 1.41
N ALA A 281 -3.11 -15.66 0.29
CA ALA A 281 -4.13 -16.68 0.05
C ALA A 281 -3.57 -18.06 -0.34
N ARG A 282 -2.34 -18.12 -0.86
CA ARG A 282 -1.80 -19.31 -1.55
C ARG A 282 -0.51 -19.86 -0.96
N THR A 283 0.06 -19.23 0.06
CA THR A 283 1.30 -19.69 0.70
C THR A 283 1.17 -19.75 2.20
N ASP A 284 2.00 -20.59 2.82
CA ASP A 284 2.19 -20.64 4.28
C ASP A 284 3.35 -19.73 4.73
N TYR A 285 3.78 -18.81 3.87
CA TYR A 285 4.80 -17.83 4.24
C TYR A 285 4.30 -16.90 5.34
N SER A 286 5.20 -16.50 6.23
CA SER A 286 4.87 -15.51 7.24
C SER A 286 4.51 -14.16 6.60
N ASP A 287 3.74 -13.33 7.30
CA ASP A 287 3.39 -11.99 6.82
C ASP A 287 4.64 -11.16 6.46
N GLU A 288 5.72 -11.31 7.22
CA GLU A 288 6.99 -10.65 6.95
C GLU A 288 7.69 -11.16 5.70
N ASP A 289 7.66 -12.47 5.45
CA ASP A 289 8.19 -13.05 4.21
C ASP A 289 7.42 -12.54 3.00
N ILE A 290 6.09 -12.48 3.10
CA ILE A 290 5.20 -11.97 2.07
C ILE A 290 5.47 -10.47 1.83
N MET A 291 5.65 -9.67 2.88
CA MET A 291 6.02 -8.25 2.75
C MET A 291 7.37 -8.09 2.06
N ALA A 292 8.38 -8.91 2.41
CA ALA A 292 9.69 -8.86 1.75
C ALA A 292 9.62 -9.26 0.27
N LEU A 293 8.87 -10.31 -0.07
CA LEU A 293 8.64 -10.74 -1.46
C LEU A 293 7.91 -9.67 -2.26
N THR A 294 6.88 -9.06 -1.67
CA THR A 294 6.13 -7.96 -2.27
C THR A 294 7.02 -6.73 -2.47
N GLY A 295 7.88 -6.41 -1.51
CA GLY A 295 8.85 -5.31 -1.62
C GLY A 295 9.80 -5.52 -2.79
N ALA A 296 10.38 -6.72 -2.92
CA ALA A 296 11.24 -7.07 -4.05
C ALA A 296 10.51 -6.97 -5.40
N TYR A 297 9.25 -7.41 -5.46
CA TYR A 297 8.41 -7.27 -6.64
C TYR A 297 8.16 -5.80 -6.99
N VAL A 298 7.70 -4.99 -6.03
CA VAL A 298 7.41 -3.56 -6.24
C VAL A 298 8.66 -2.80 -6.66
N GLU A 299 9.82 -3.07 -6.07
CA GLU A 299 11.09 -2.42 -6.39
C GLU A 299 11.44 -2.55 -7.88
N VAL A 300 11.19 -3.73 -8.49
CA VAL A 300 11.38 -3.93 -9.93
C VAL A 300 10.43 -3.08 -10.78
N LEU A 301 9.21 -2.86 -10.29
CA LEU A 301 8.18 -2.08 -10.98
C LEU A 301 8.36 -0.57 -10.81
N MET A 302 9.18 -0.14 -9.85
CA MET A 302 9.44 1.28 -9.63
C MET A 302 10.12 1.91 -10.85
N PRO A 303 9.86 3.20 -11.12
CA PRO A 303 10.52 3.90 -12.22
C PRO A 303 12.03 3.98 -11.95
N ASP A 304 12.81 3.22 -12.71
CA ASP A 304 14.26 3.38 -12.81
C ASP A 304 14.60 4.21 -14.05
N PHE A 305 15.51 5.18 -13.90
CA PHE A 305 16.04 5.98 -14.99
C PHE A 305 17.24 5.30 -15.69
N LYS A 306 17.60 4.09 -15.25
CA LYS A 306 18.65 3.26 -15.84
C LYS A 306 18.06 2.18 -16.74
N PHE A 307 18.84 1.81 -17.76
CA PHE A 307 18.52 0.65 -18.59
C PHE A 307 18.88 -0.62 -17.83
N ASN A 308 17.83 -1.29 -17.34
CA ASN A 308 17.97 -2.62 -16.78
C ASN A 308 17.69 -3.62 -17.93
N GLY A 309 18.60 -4.57 -18.15
CA GLY A 309 18.39 -5.64 -19.14
C GLY A 309 17.12 -6.46 -18.85
N GLY A 310 16.69 -7.27 -19.82
CA GLY A 310 15.52 -8.16 -19.68
C GLY A 310 14.16 -7.47 -19.70
N THR A 311 13.09 -8.27 -19.64
CA THR A 311 11.71 -7.78 -19.52
C THR A 311 11.37 -7.48 -18.05
N GLU A 312 10.35 -6.64 -17.82
CA GLU A 312 9.87 -6.34 -16.45
C GLU A 312 9.42 -7.63 -15.71
N HIS A 313 8.73 -8.53 -16.42
CA HIS A 313 8.34 -9.85 -15.93
C HIS A 313 9.54 -10.70 -15.49
N GLN A 314 10.55 -10.85 -16.35
CA GLN A 314 11.71 -11.67 -16.03
C GLN A 314 12.44 -11.14 -14.79
N ARG A 315 12.66 -9.82 -14.72
CA ARG A 315 13.31 -9.20 -13.56
C ARG A 315 12.48 -9.38 -12.28
N ALA A 316 11.16 -9.33 -12.38
CA ALA A 316 10.27 -9.54 -11.24
C ALA A 316 10.38 -10.98 -10.70
N VAL A 317 10.34 -11.98 -11.58
CA VAL A 317 10.53 -13.39 -11.21
C VAL A 317 11.91 -13.61 -10.56
N GLU A 318 12.98 -13.11 -11.19
CA GLU A 318 14.35 -13.22 -10.65
C GLU A 318 14.49 -12.55 -9.27
N ALA A 319 13.89 -11.38 -9.08
CA ALA A 319 13.92 -10.68 -7.79
C ALA A 319 13.18 -11.45 -6.69
N ILE A 320 12.04 -12.06 -7.02
CA ILE A 320 11.25 -12.87 -6.07
C ILE A 320 12.02 -14.14 -5.70
N GLU A 321 12.58 -14.86 -6.67
CA GLU A 321 13.38 -16.07 -6.40
C GLU A 321 14.61 -15.75 -5.52
N ALA A 322 15.31 -14.65 -5.81
CA ALA A 322 16.41 -14.19 -4.97
C ALA A 322 15.94 -13.84 -3.54
N GLN A 323 14.75 -13.25 -3.40
CA GLN A 323 14.20 -12.90 -2.09
C GLN A 323 13.72 -14.13 -1.31
N LYS A 324 13.23 -15.19 -1.96
CA LYS A 324 12.93 -16.47 -1.28
C LYS A 324 14.17 -17.06 -0.62
N ILE A 325 15.31 -17.06 -1.32
CA ILE A 325 16.59 -17.53 -0.77
C ILE A 325 16.94 -16.74 0.50
N LYS A 326 16.82 -15.40 0.46
CA LYS A 326 17.06 -14.55 1.63
C LYS A 326 16.09 -14.85 2.78
N ASN A 327 14.82 -15.13 2.48
CA ASN A 327 13.82 -15.49 3.49
C ASN A 327 14.16 -16.85 4.13
N GLU A 328 14.58 -17.85 3.35
CA GLU A 328 15.04 -19.14 3.87
C GLU A 328 16.31 -19.00 4.74
N GLU A 329 17.27 -18.18 4.31
CA GLU A 329 18.47 -17.88 5.09
C GLU A 329 18.11 -17.20 6.42
N TYR A 330 17.18 -16.25 6.39
CA TYR A 330 16.66 -15.60 7.60
C TYR A 330 15.96 -16.60 8.53
N ALA A 331 15.10 -17.47 8.00
CA ALA A 331 14.36 -18.46 8.77
C ALA A 331 15.28 -19.43 9.53
N ARG A 332 16.48 -19.73 9.00
CA ARG A 332 17.48 -20.58 9.67
C ARG A 332 18.09 -19.93 10.91
N ASN A 333 18.12 -18.61 10.97
CA ASN A 333 18.69 -17.87 12.09
C ASN A 333 18.00 -16.49 12.18
N PRO A 334 16.76 -16.44 12.68
CA PRO A 334 16.00 -15.21 12.76
C PRO A 334 16.63 -14.25 13.75
N PHE A 335 16.30 -12.96 13.62
CA PHE A 335 16.64 -12.00 14.65
C PHE A 335 15.69 -12.20 15.83
N ILE A 336 16.24 -12.47 17.00
CA ILE A 336 15.50 -12.54 18.26
C ILE A 336 16.07 -11.46 19.15
N THR A 337 15.23 -10.51 19.57
CA THR A 337 15.63 -9.48 20.52
C THR A 337 16.04 -10.15 21.84
N PRO A 338 17.31 -10.04 22.27
CA PRO A 338 17.75 -10.65 23.51
C PRO A 338 17.29 -9.81 24.71
N ASP A 339 17.15 -10.46 25.86
CA ASP A 339 16.90 -9.77 27.12
C ASP A 339 18.11 -8.94 27.53
N ARG A 340 17.84 -7.76 28.10
CA ARG A 340 18.89 -6.93 28.69
C ARG A 340 19.41 -7.58 29.96
N LEU A 341 20.72 -7.50 30.17
CA LEU A 341 21.33 -7.84 31.44
C LEU A 341 20.92 -6.81 32.48
N THR A 342 20.39 -7.28 33.60
CA THR A 342 20.07 -6.45 34.76
C THR A 342 21.30 -6.16 35.62
N THR A 343 22.35 -6.98 35.49
CA THR A 343 23.63 -6.82 36.17
C THR A 343 24.76 -7.18 35.20
N PHE A 344 25.74 -6.30 35.08
CA PHE A 344 26.93 -6.49 34.25
C PHE A 344 28.10 -5.69 34.82
N ASP A 345 29.33 -6.07 34.48
CA ASP A 345 30.51 -5.26 34.76
C ASP A 345 30.80 -4.36 33.56
N ALA A 346 30.56 -3.06 33.71
CA ALA A 346 30.76 -2.12 32.61
C ALA A 346 32.22 -2.03 32.13
N ALA A 347 33.19 -2.44 32.96
CA ALA A 347 34.59 -2.47 32.58
C ALA A 347 34.93 -3.55 31.54
N THR A 348 34.14 -4.63 31.44
CA THR A 348 34.41 -5.70 30.45
C THR A 348 34.20 -5.23 29.01
N TYR A 349 33.42 -4.18 28.81
CA TYR A 349 33.11 -3.64 27.47
C TYR A 349 34.10 -2.57 27.00
N SER A 350 35.01 -2.09 27.86
CA SER A 350 35.96 -1.04 27.47
C SER A 350 36.89 -1.47 26.34
N ALA A 351 37.16 -2.78 26.22
CA ALA A 351 37.94 -3.35 25.13
C ALA A 351 37.27 -3.17 23.74
N PHE A 352 35.95 -2.98 23.71
CA PHE A 352 35.18 -2.77 22.50
C PHE A 352 35.09 -1.30 22.08
N GLU A 353 35.45 -0.35 22.94
CA GLU A 353 35.45 1.07 22.59
C GLU A 353 36.41 1.35 21.43
N GLY A 354 36.00 2.30 20.57
CA GLY A 354 36.82 2.76 19.47
C GLY A 354 36.06 2.93 18.16
N GLU A 355 36.83 2.95 17.08
CA GLU A 355 36.38 3.25 15.73
C GLU A 355 36.22 1.98 14.89
N TYR A 356 35.18 1.96 14.07
CA TYR A 356 34.84 0.82 13.21
C TYR A 356 34.54 1.28 11.78
N VAL A 357 34.78 0.38 10.83
CA VAL A 357 34.72 0.66 9.40
C VAL A 357 34.00 -0.42 8.62
N LEU A 358 33.05 0.00 7.77
CA LEU A 358 32.28 -0.91 6.95
C LEU A 358 32.99 -1.24 5.63
N ASP A 359 33.35 -0.23 4.82
CA ASP A 359 33.91 -0.44 3.47
C ASP A 359 34.98 0.60 3.08
N SER A 360 35.55 1.30 4.06
CA SER A 360 36.48 2.40 3.80
C SER A 360 37.77 2.30 4.61
N LYS A 361 38.65 3.29 4.49
CA LYS A 361 39.82 3.44 5.37
C LYS A 361 39.57 4.43 6.52
N LYS A 362 38.37 5.02 6.57
CA LYS A 362 37.97 6.00 7.57
C LYS A 362 36.92 5.39 8.49
N ALA A 363 36.95 5.82 9.76
CA ALA A 363 35.91 5.48 10.71
C ALA A 363 34.54 5.87 10.14
N THR A 364 33.61 4.92 10.20
CA THR A 364 32.20 5.11 9.84
C THR A 364 31.28 4.89 11.03
N HIS A 365 31.77 4.17 12.04
CA HIS A 365 31.05 3.93 13.27
C HIS A 365 31.94 4.15 14.48
N TRP A 366 31.32 4.55 15.59
CA TRP A 366 32.00 4.74 16.87
C TRP A 366 31.21 4.05 17.97
N PHE A 367 31.91 3.21 18.73
CA PHE A 367 31.38 2.64 19.96
C PHE A 367 32.00 3.36 21.16
N LYS A 368 31.15 3.91 22.02
CA LYS A 368 31.58 4.62 23.23
C LYS A 368 30.72 4.24 24.41
N ARG A 369 31.33 4.20 25.58
CA ARG A 369 30.62 4.10 26.84
C ARG A 369 30.02 5.46 27.24
N ASP A 370 28.80 5.43 27.74
CA ASP A 370 28.11 6.59 28.33
C ASP A 370 27.44 6.17 29.65
N GLY A 371 28.17 6.33 30.76
CA GLY A 371 27.75 5.87 32.08
C GLY A 371 27.60 4.35 32.15
N ASP A 372 26.35 3.91 32.38
CA ASP A 372 25.93 2.50 32.43
C ASP A 372 25.31 2.04 31.08
N THR A 373 25.38 2.87 30.05
CA THR A 373 24.92 2.54 28.70
C THR A 373 26.06 2.69 27.70
N TYR A 374 25.79 2.31 26.46
CA TYR A 374 26.74 2.42 25.37
C TYR A 374 26.10 3.10 24.18
N THR A 375 26.89 3.85 23.43
CA THR A 375 26.44 4.50 22.21
C THR A 375 27.12 3.87 21.01
N TRP A 376 26.32 3.67 19.96
CA TRP A 376 26.78 3.28 18.64
C TRP A 376 26.34 4.34 17.64
N THR A 377 27.30 5.07 17.10
CA THR A 377 27.06 6.19 16.17
C THR A 377 27.46 5.78 14.77
N TYR A 378 26.62 6.07 13.77
CA TYR A 378 26.94 5.91 12.35
C TYR A 378 27.15 7.28 11.71
N GLN A 379 28.34 7.53 11.15
CA GLN A 379 28.71 8.81 10.52
C GLN A 379 28.36 10.03 11.40
N GLU A 380 27.53 10.94 10.88
CA GLU A 380 27.09 12.16 11.56
C GLU A 380 25.68 12.02 12.18
N ASP A 381 25.14 10.80 12.22
CA ASP A 381 23.82 10.52 12.82
C ASP A 381 23.85 10.72 14.34
N GLU A 382 22.67 10.89 14.93
CA GLU A 382 22.52 10.89 16.38
C GLU A 382 23.00 9.55 16.99
N PRO A 383 23.76 9.59 18.11
CA PRO A 383 24.20 8.39 18.80
C PRO A 383 23.01 7.52 19.24
N ARG A 384 23.06 6.23 18.93
CA ARG A 384 22.02 5.27 19.33
C ARG A 384 22.43 4.60 20.63
N THR A 385 21.50 4.55 21.59
CA THR A 385 21.75 3.93 22.90
C THR A 385 21.56 2.42 22.86
N PHE A 386 22.50 1.70 23.47
CA PHE A 386 22.58 0.26 23.59
C PHE A 386 22.79 -0.17 25.04
N HIS A 387 22.22 -1.34 25.36
CA HIS A 387 22.28 -1.98 26.66
C HIS A 387 22.92 -3.36 26.55
N PRO A 388 23.74 -3.78 27.52
CA PRO A 388 24.27 -5.13 27.56
C PRO A 388 23.18 -6.20 27.53
N ALA A 389 23.39 -7.23 26.70
CA ALA A 389 22.51 -8.40 26.57
C ALA A 389 23.30 -9.73 26.60
N GLY A 390 24.62 -9.65 26.77
CA GLY A 390 25.56 -10.76 26.88
C GLY A 390 26.99 -10.23 26.95
N GLU A 391 27.99 -11.09 27.13
CA GLU A 391 29.40 -10.68 27.33
C GLU A 391 29.97 -9.82 26.18
N ARG A 392 29.47 -10.03 24.96
CA ARG A 392 29.88 -9.32 23.74
C ARG A 392 28.69 -8.75 22.96
N LEU A 393 27.49 -8.93 23.49
CA LEU A 393 26.24 -8.65 22.81
C LEU A 393 25.56 -7.47 23.50
N LEU A 394 25.15 -6.49 22.71
CA LEU A 394 24.33 -5.38 23.17
C LEU A 394 23.09 -5.25 22.29
N VAL A 395 22.02 -4.75 22.88
CA VAL A 395 20.73 -4.51 22.24
C VAL A 395 20.37 -3.03 22.32
N LYS A 396 19.86 -2.48 21.22
CA LYS A 396 19.39 -1.10 21.14
C LYS A 396 18.22 -0.89 22.11
N ASP A 397 18.04 0.33 22.59
CA ASP A 397 16.97 0.67 23.55
C ASP A 397 15.53 0.39 23.05
N ASP A 398 15.30 0.28 21.74
CA ASP A 398 14.00 -0.14 21.20
C ASP A 398 13.89 -1.65 20.92
N GLY A 399 14.97 -2.41 21.17
CA GLY A 399 15.04 -3.85 20.88
C GLY A 399 15.14 -4.22 19.39
N LYS A 400 15.16 -3.24 18.47
CA LYS A 400 15.10 -3.48 17.01
C LYS A 400 16.46 -3.77 16.37
N MET A 401 17.54 -3.69 17.13
CA MET A 401 18.92 -3.90 16.66
C MET A 401 19.78 -4.48 17.76
N THR A 402 20.70 -5.37 17.41
CA THR A 402 21.80 -5.80 18.27
C THR A 402 23.15 -5.53 17.62
N ILE A 403 24.18 -5.40 18.45
CA ILE A 403 25.58 -5.41 18.03
C ILE A 403 26.31 -6.50 18.81
N GLU A 404 27.03 -7.37 18.11
CA GLU A 404 27.81 -8.45 18.71
C GLU A 404 29.28 -8.32 18.33
N PHE A 405 30.14 -8.09 19.31
CA PHE A 405 31.58 -7.92 19.08
C PHE A 405 32.25 -9.25 18.76
N GLN A 406 32.96 -9.26 17.63
CA GLN A 406 33.76 -10.39 17.19
C GLN A 406 35.17 -10.26 17.76
N VAL A 407 35.66 -11.37 18.30
CA VAL A 407 36.95 -11.44 18.99
C VAL A 407 37.70 -12.64 18.46
N ASP A 408 38.98 -12.47 18.13
CA ASP A 408 39.83 -13.57 17.68
C ASP A 408 40.31 -14.47 18.83
N GLU A 409 41.09 -15.50 18.49
CA GLU A 409 41.64 -16.47 19.45
C GLU A 409 42.55 -15.82 20.52
N THR A 410 43.06 -14.60 20.26
CA THR A 410 43.93 -13.87 21.17
C THR A 410 43.16 -12.98 22.15
N GLY A 411 41.84 -12.87 21.99
CA GLY A 411 41.03 -11.93 22.75
C GLY A 411 40.97 -10.53 22.12
N THR A 412 41.50 -10.34 20.91
CA THR A 412 41.50 -9.05 20.21
C THR A 412 40.19 -8.86 19.45
N VAL A 413 39.57 -7.70 19.62
CA VAL A 413 38.33 -7.34 18.91
C VAL A 413 38.64 -7.10 17.43
N THR A 414 38.02 -7.87 16.55
CA THR A 414 38.24 -7.80 15.10
C THR A 414 37.15 -7.02 14.37
N GLY A 415 35.97 -6.91 14.98
CA GLY A 415 34.86 -6.16 14.41
C GLY A 415 33.58 -6.33 15.24
N VAL A 416 32.47 -5.97 14.64
CA VAL A 416 31.15 -6.08 15.21
C VAL A 416 30.18 -6.58 14.14
N GLU A 417 29.34 -7.53 14.50
CA GLU A 417 28.17 -7.91 13.71
C GLU A 417 26.99 -7.07 14.18
N GLU A 418 26.51 -6.20 13.30
CA GLU A 418 25.23 -5.52 13.48
C GLU A 418 24.13 -6.43 12.96
N ARG A 419 23.09 -6.65 13.77
CA ARG A 419 21.92 -7.42 13.38
C ARG A 419 20.65 -6.60 13.60
N TRP A 420 19.82 -6.59 12.58
CA TRP A 420 18.44 -6.10 12.62
C TRP A 420 17.51 -7.22 12.18
N HIS A 421 16.22 -6.94 12.26
CA HIS A 421 15.23 -7.72 11.55
C HIS A 421 15.61 -7.87 10.06
N ARG A 422 15.82 -9.11 9.59
CA ARG A 422 16.20 -9.49 8.21
C ARG A 422 17.46 -8.85 7.61
N ARG A 423 18.31 -8.19 8.42
CA ARG A 423 19.58 -7.61 7.96
C ARG A 423 20.70 -7.95 8.91
N ARG A 424 21.87 -8.26 8.34
CA ARG A 424 23.12 -8.44 9.08
C ARG A 424 24.24 -7.74 8.37
N GLN A 425 25.18 -7.22 9.14
CA GLN A 425 26.27 -6.45 8.60
C GLN A 425 27.50 -6.60 9.48
N MET A 426 28.62 -6.92 8.85
CA MET A 426 29.91 -6.95 9.51
C MET A 426 30.58 -5.59 9.37
N VAL A 427 30.99 -5.00 10.50
CA VAL A 427 31.76 -3.76 10.53
C VAL A 427 33.10 -4.06 11.19
N ALA A 428 34.19 -3.88 10.45
CA ALA A 428 35.53 -4.21 10.93
C ALA A 428 36.01 -3.18 11.97
N LYS A 429 36.81 -3.62 12.94
CA LYS A 429 37.48 -2.69 13.86
C LYS A 429 38.59 -1.96 13.11
N LEU A 430 38.65 -0.63 13.23
CA LEU A 430 39.73 0.15 12.65
C LEU A 430 41.00 -0.10 13.49
N LYS A 431 42.07 -0.53 12.81
CA LYS A 431 43.35 -0.90 13.45
C LYS A 431 44.11 0.28 14.02
#